data_AF-A0A960GLA2-F1
#
_entry.id   AF-A0A960GLA2-F1
#
_cell.length_a   1.000
_cell.length_b   1.000
_cell.length_c   1.000
_cell.angle_alpha   90.00
_cell.angle_beta   90.00
_cell.angle_gamma   90.00
#
_symmetry.space_group_name_H-M   'P 1'
#
loop_
_entity.id
_entity.type
_entity.pdbx_description
1 polymer ?
#
loop_
_entity_poly.entity_id
_entity_poly.type
_entity_poly.pdbx_seq_one_letter_code
_entity_poly.pdbx_strand_id
1 'polypeptide(L)'
;MTRWRAAALLTAAASLLSAPCASAEPAPPWDGWYEITFHADQKTGTSTAASQPEEAYTAWYKFATDCSSGTCVASVVDGPTPKDNVPTATSFQWTGTQWTRSETWRWDCLLPDRTITFDTASSVTNYTPQADGSLKGTFGTNIGSGDCQGTVYIPLTASPADPGTSDAVIA
;
A
#
# COMPACT_ATOMS: atom_id res chain seq x y z
N MET A 1 6.25 74.50 42.84
CA MET A 1 7.11 73.33 43.13
C MET A 1 6.20 72.10 43.21
N THR A 2 5.83 71.56 42.04
CA THR A 2 6.25 70.24 41.50
C THR A 2 5.54 69.06 42.18
N ARG A 3 4.38 68.65 41.65
CA ARG A 3 3.71 67.37 41.99
C ARG A 3 4.14 66.30 40.97
N TRP A 4 4.45 65.12 41.50
CA TRP A 4 5.09 64.00 40.83
C TRP A 4 4.30 63.37 39.67
N ARG A 5 5.07 62.90 38.68
CA ARG A 5 4.67 62.02 37.58
C ARG A 5 4.59 60.58 38.08
N ALA A 6 3.56 59.84 37.70
CA ALA A 6 3.59 58.38 37.67
C ALA A 6 3.13 57.94 36.28
N ALA A 7 4.08 57.55 35.43
CA ALA A 7 3.83 56.89 34.16
C ALA A 7 3.77 55.39 34.42
N ALA A 8 2.64 54.76 34.12
CA ALA A 8 2.48 53.31 34.19
C ALA A 8 3.19 52.66 32.99
N LEU A 9 4.17 51.81 33.27
CA LEU A 9 4.82 50.94 32.29
C LEU A 9 3.95 49.69 32.11
N LEU A 10 3.31 49.56 30.94
CA LEU A 10 2.68 48.32 30.49
C LEU A 10 3.75 47.42 29.86
N THR A 11 4.13 46.35 30.56
CA THR A 11 4.99 45.28 30.04
C THR A 11 4.16 44.32 29.18
N ALA A 12 4.47 44.25 27.89
CA ALA A 12 3.93 43.26 26.97
C ALA A 12 4.63 41.91 27.19
N ALA A 13 3.89 40.90 27.63
CA ALA A 13 4.35 39.51 27.67
C ALA A 13 4.05 38.84 26.31
N ALA A 14 5.08 38.65 25.50
CA ALA A 14 4.99 37.88 24.26
C ALA A 14 5.05 36.38 24.58
N SER A 15 3.89 35.71 24.56
CA SER A 15 3.80 34.26 24.67
C SER A 15 4.32 33.62 23.39
N LEU A 16 5.57 33.13 23.43
CA LEU A 16 6.11 32.25 22.39
C LEU A 16 5.40 30.89 22.48
N LEU A 17 4.34 30.73 21.68
CA LEU A 17 3.72 29.44 21.41
C LEU A 17 4.71 28.60 20.59
N SER A 18 5.46 27.74 21.26
CA SER A 18 6.21 26.66 20.62
C SER A 18 5.21 25.71 19.96
N ALA A 19 4.94 25.91 18.67
CA ALA A 19 4.17 24.95 17.88
C ALA A 19 4.94 23.61 17.87
N PRO A 20 4.30 22.47 18.19
CA PRO A 20 4.93 21.18 18.04
C PRO A 20 5.35 21.02 16.58
N CYS A 21 6.65 20.85 16.34
CA CYS A 21 7.10 20.31 15.07
C CYS A 21 6.59 18.87 15.01
N ALA A 22 5.49 18.64 14.30
CA ALA A 22 5.06 17.31 13.94
C ALA A 22 6.16 16.70 13.07
N SER A 23 7.08 15.97 13.72
CA SER A 23 7.98 15.08 13.02
C SER A 23 7.09 13.98 12.47
N ALA A 24 7.04 13.82 11.15
CA ALA A 24 6.39 12.64 10.57
C ALA A 24 7.03 11.42 11.24
N GLU A 25 6.21 10.60 11.91
CA GLU A 25 6.72 9.38 12.52
C GLU A 25 7.40 8.55 11.41
N PRO A 26 8.60 7.99 11.65
CA PRO A 26 9.27 7.19 10.64
C PRO A 26 8.33 6.11 10.11
N ALA A 27 8.38 5.83 8.80
CA ALA A 27 7.52 4.80 8.22
C ALA A 27 7.70 3.48 8.99
N PRO A 28 6.60 2.78 9.35
CA PRO A 28 6.72 1.46 9.96
C PRO A 28 7.49 0.54 9.00
N PRO A 29 8.58 -0.11 9.45
CA PRO A 29 9.38 -0.97 8.57
C PRO A 29 8.52 -2.10 7.99
N TRP A 30 8.62 -2.30 6.69
CA TRP A 30 8.09 -3.48 6.01
C TRP A 30 9.27 -4.34 5.58
N ASP A 31 9.77 -5.16 6.50
CA ASP A 31 11.04 -5.88 6.38
C ASP A 31 10.87 -7.36 6.73
N GLY A 32 11.51 -8.24 5.95
CA GLY A 32 11.46 -9.69 6.14
C GLY A 32 10.41 -10.37 5.27
N TRP A 33 10.11 -11.63 5.60
CA TRP A 33 9.20 -12.45 4.82
C TRP A 33 7.74 -12.21 5.23
N TYR A 34 6.88 -12.07 4.22
CA TYR A 34 5.45 -11.92 4.37
C TYR A 34 4.72 -12.89 3.44
N GLU A 35 3.69 -13.54 3.96
CA GLU A 35 2.65 -14.16 3.14
C GLU A 35 1.66 -13.07 2.72
N ILE A 36 1.52 -12.89 1.41
CA ILE A 36 0.57 -11.97 0.80
C ILE A 36 -0.62 -12.77 0.28
N THR A 37 -1.83 -12.41 0.70
CA THR A 37 -3.08 -12.98 0.19
C THR A 37 -3.79 -11.97 -0.68
N PHE A 38 -4.17 -12.38 -1.88
CA PHE A 38 -5.12 -11.68 -2.74
C PHE A 38 -6.48 -12.34 -2.56
N HIS A 39 -7.42 -11.63 -1.94
CA HIS A 39 -8.78 -12.11 -1.69
C HIS A 39 -9.65 -11.90 -2.95
N ALA A 40 -9.27 -12.56 -4.05
CA ALA A 40 -9.95 -12.43 -5.34
C ALA A 40 -11.39 -12.97 -5.31
N ASP A 41 -11.68 -13.86 -4.37
CA ASP A 41 -13.02 -14.34 -4.00
C ASP A 41 -13.92 -13.24 -3.41
N GLN A 42 -13.32 -12.15 -2.92
CA GLN A 42 -14.00 -10.99 -2.31
C GLN A 42 -13.91 -9.74 -3.18
N LYS A 43 -13.52 -9.89 -4.45
CA LYS A 43 -13.36 -8.74 -5.33
C LYS A 43 -14.69 -8.05 -5.61
N THR A 44 -14.62 -6.75 -5.83
CA THR A 44 -15.77 -5.89 -6.11
C THR A 44 -15.45 -4.92 -7.24
N GLY A 45 -16.46 -4.25 -7.80
CA GLY A 45 -16.25 -3.24 -8.83
C GLY A 45 -17.35 -3.23 -9.89
N THR A 46 -17.12 -2.44 -10.94
CA THR A 46 -18.07 -2.25 -12.05
C THR A 46 -17.71 -3.03 -13.31
N SER A 47 -16.48 -3.54 -13.40
CA SER A 47 -16.05 -4.36 -14.53
C SER A 47 -16.71 -5.74 -14.48
N THR A 48 -16.93 -6.37 -15.63
CA THR A 48 -17.31 -7.79 -15.66
C THR A 48 -16.24 -8.69 -15.03
N ALA A 49 -14.96 -8.28 -15.03
CA ALA A 49 -13.91 -9.02 -14.35
C ALA A 49 -14.15 -9.09 -12.83
N ALA A 50 -14.79 -8.07 -12.24
CA ALA A 50 -15.09 -8.06 -10.80
C ALA A 50 -16.20 -9.04 -10.41
N SER A 51 -17.07 -9.45 -11.32
CA SER A 51 -18.17 -10.39 -11.02
C SER A 51 -17.81 -11.85 -11.29
N GLN A 52 -16.64 -12.12 -11.89
CA GLN A 52 -16.22 -13.48 -12.21
C GLN A 52 -15.79 -14.23 -10.95
N PRO A 53 -16.22 -15.47 -10.73
CA PRO A 53 -15.73 -16.28 -9.63
C PRO A 53 -14.22 -16.54 -9.76
N GLU A 54 -13.47 -16.25 -8.70
CA GLU A 54 -12.04 -16.55 -8.58
C GLU A 54 -11.76 -17.01 -7.14
N GLU A 55 -10.74 -17.85 -6.96
CA GLU A 55 -10.28 -18.26 -5.63
C GLU A 55 -9.26 -17.24 -5.08
N ALA A 56 -9.25 -17.07 -3.76
CA ALA A 56 -8.14 -16.37 -3.13
C ALA A 56 -6.83 -17.15 -3.36
N TYR A 57 -5.72 -16.43 -3.49
CA TYR A 57 -4.40 -17.04 -3.64
C TYR A 57 -3.36 -16.34 -2.78
N THR A 58 -2.32 -17.07 -2.40
CA THR A 58 -1.21 -16.58 -1.58
C THR A 58 0.13 -16.68 -2.29
N ALA A 59 1.04 -15.80 -1.91
CA ALA A 59 2.44 -15.82 -2.32
C ALA A 59 3.32 -15.21 -1.25
N TRP A 60 4.53 -15.75 -1.06
CA TRP A 60 5.50 -15.25 -0.10
C TRP A 60 6.48 -14.29 -0.76
N TYR A 61 6.71 -13.14 -0.15
CA TYR A 61 7.70 -12.17 -0.63
C TYR A 61 8.55 -11.69 0.54
N LYS A 62 9.83 -11.45 0.26
CA LYS A 62 10.73 -10.81 1.21
C LYS A 62 10.84 -9.34 0.87
N PHE A 63 10.62 -8.49 1.86
CA PHE A 63 10.71 -7.04 1.73
C PHE A 63 11.95 -6.49 2.43
N ALA A 64 12.44 -5.36 1.91
CA ALA A 64 13.44 -4.52 2.55
C ALA A 64 13.04 -3.05 2.41
N THR A 65 13.10 -2.29 3.50
CA THR A 65 12.76 -0.88 3.57
C THR A 65 14.02 0.01 3.60
N ASP A 66 14.05 1.04 2.75
CA ASP A 66 15.08 2.08 2.75
C ASP A 66 14.44 3.47 2.86
N CYS A 67 14.84 4.24 3.88
CA CYS A 67 14.39 5.61 4.15
C CYS A 67 15.49 6.67 3.97
N SER A 68 16.67 6.28 3.49
CA SER A 68 17.86 7.15 3.44
C SER A 68 17.70 8.38 2.54
N SER A 69 16.79 8.33 1.57
CA SER A 69 16.54 9.40 0.59
C SER A 69 15.54 10.47 1.05
N GLY A 70 15.00 10.36 2.27
CA GLY A 70 13.97 11.26 2.80
C GLY A 70 12.54 10.78 2.55
N THR A 71 12.33 9.82 1.63
CA THR A 71 11.09 9.06 1.49
C THR A 71 11.40 7.58 1.70
N CYS A 72 10.57 6.89 2.47
CA CYS A 72 10.72 5.47 2.69
C CYS A 72 10.18 4.66 1.51
N VAL A 73 10.97 3.67 1.07
CA VAL A 73 10.64 2.74 -0.02
C VAL A 73 10.80 1.31 0.48
N ALA A 74 9.73 0.52 0.42
CA ALA A 74 9.76 -0.92 0.67
C ALA A 74 9.87 -1.66 -0.68
N SER A 75 10.91 -2.47 -0.85
CA SER A 75 11.17 -3.21 -2.11
C SER A 75 11.09 -4.70 -1.88
N VAL A 76 10.49 -5.43 -2.84
CA VAL A 76 10.57 -6.88 -2.90
C VAL A 76 12.00 -7.27 -3.29
N VAL A 77 12.66 -8.05 -2.44
CA VAL A 77 14.05 -8.49 -2.62
C VAL A 77 14.18 -10.01 -2.82
N ASP A 78 13.11 -10.76 -2.53
CA ASP A 78 13.02 -12.21 -2.77
C ASP A 78 11.54 -12.63 -2.91
N GLY A 79 11.27 -13.75 -3.56
CA GLY A 79 9.93 -14.27 -3.81
C GLY A 79 9.84 -15.21 -5.03
N PRO A 80 8.61 -15.58 -5.44
CA PRO A 80 8.38 -16.38 -6.63
C PRO A 80 9.03 -15.78 -7.87
N THR A 81 9.48 -16.65 -8.77
CA THR A 81 9.95 -16.22 -10.09
C THR A 81 8.83 -15.45 -10.80
N PRO A 82 9.04 -14.18 -11.18
CA PRO A 82 8.03 -13.40 -11.90
C PRO A 82 7.68 -14.07 -13.23
N LYS A 83 6.41 -13.96 -13.65
CA LYS A 83 6.01 -14.32 -15.02
C LYS A 83 6.55 -13.26 -15.99
N ASP A 84 6.76 -13.64 -17.26
CA ASP A 84 7.36 -12.77 -18.30
C ASP A 84 6.65 -11.42 -18.50
N ASN A 85 5.37 -11.32 -18.12
CA ASN A 85 4.52 -10.14 -18.29
C ASN A 85 4.37 -9.27 -17.02
N VAL A 86 5.14 -9.54 -15.96
CA VAL A 86 5.02 -8.83 -14.68
C VAL A 86 6.33 -8.10 -14.37
N PRO A 87 6.30 -6.88 -13.78
CA PRO A 87 7.52 -6.17 -13.42
C PRO A 87 8.45 -7.01 -12.54
N THR A 88 9.71 -7.12 -12.95
CA THR A 88 10.75 -7.87 -12.22
C THR A 88 11.14 -7.21 -10.90
N ALA A 89 10.81 -5.92 -10.72
CA ALA A 89 11.00 -5.18 -9.49
C ALA A 89 9.67 -4.58 -9.04
N THR A 90 9.36 -4.78 -7.77
CA THR A 90 8.16 -4.24 -7.12
C THR A 90 8.58 -3.45 -5.89
N SER A 91 8.23 -2.17 -5.86
CA SER A 91 8.53 -1.26 -4.75
C SER A 91 7.32 -0.41 -4.38
N PHE A 92 7.17 -0.11 -3.09
CA PHE A 92 6.12 0.70 -2.51
C PHE A 92 6.71 1.93 -1.83
N GLN A 93 6.10 3.09 -2.06
CA GLN A 93 6.48 4.34 -1.41
C GLN A 93 5.60 4.59 -0.19
N TRP A 94 6.18 5.09 0.89
CA TRP A 94 5.43 5.51 2.07
C TRP A 94 4.78 6.88 1.86
N THR A 95 3.47 6.98 2.14
CA THR A 95 2.71 8.24 2.01
C THR A 95 2.52 9.00 3.32
N GLY A 96 3.11 8.51 4.43
CA GLY A 96 2.80 8.97 5.78
C GLY A 96 1.77 8.11 6.51
N THR A 97 0.99 7.30 5.78
CA THR A 97 -0.07 6.44 6.35
C THR A 97 -0.14 5.05 5.73
N GLN A 98 0.29 4.89 4.47
CA GLN A 98 0.23 3.63 3.75
C GLN A 98 1.42 3.50 2.79
N TRP A 99 1.74 2.25 2.46
CA TRP A 99 2.65 1.86 1.40
C TRP A 99 1.87 1.81 0.08
N THR A 100 2.33 2.52 -0.95
CA THR A 100 1.60 2.61 -2.22
C THR A 100 2.49 2.34 -3.43
N ARG A 101 1.91 1.70 -4.45
CA ARG A 101 2.52 1.46 -5.76
C ARG A 101 1.47 1.66 -6.84
N SER A 102 1.84 2.35 -7.91
CA SER A 102 1.00 2.52 -9.09
C SER A 102 1.68 1.96 -10.33
N GLU A 103 0.92 1.34 -11.22
CA GLU A 103 1.42 0.81 -12.48
C GLU A 103 0.36 0.90 -13.60
N THR A 104 0.82 0.78 -14.84
CA THR A 104 -0.03 0.61 -16.02
C THR A 104 0.36 -0.69 -16.70
N TRP A 105 -0.63 -1.50 -17.03
CA TRP A 105 -0.45 -2.84 -17.61
C TRP A 105 -1.66 -3.20 -18.46
N ARG A 106 -1.71 -4.44 -18.95
CA ARG A 106 -2.83 -4.96 -19.73
C ARG A 106 -3.55 -6.04 -18.94
N TRP A 107 -4.80 -5.77 -18.56
CA TRP A 107 -5.65 -6.70 -17.83
C TRP A 107 -6.07 -7.87 -18.73
N ASP A 108 -5.91 -9.09 -18.22
CA ASP A 108 -6.38 -10.33 -18.86
C ASP A 108 -7.90 -10.42 -18.68
N CYS A 109 -8.65 -9.94 -19.66
CA CYS A 109 -10.11 -9.94 -19.66
C CYS A 109 -10.63 -11.27 -20.21
N LEU A 110 -11.12 -12.15 -19.34
CA LEU A 110 -11.77 -13.39 -19.76
C LEU A 110 -13.22 -13.10 -20.18
N LEU A 111 -13.56 -13.38 -21.43
CA LEU A 111 -14.91 -13.21 -21.96
C LEU A 111 -15.79 -14.45 -21.68
N PRO A 112 -17.13 -14.34 -21.80
CA PRO A 112 -18.05 -15.47 -21.58
C PRO A 112 -17.80 -16.68 -22.50
N ASP A 113 -17.25 -16.45 -23.69
CA ASP A 113 -16.87 -17.50 -24.65
C ASP A 113 -15.49 -18.14 -24.36
N ARG A 114 -14.85 -17.72 -23.25
CA ARG A 114 -13.51 -18.09 -22.78
C ARG A 114 -12.35 -17.52 -23.59
N THR A 115 -12.61 -16.59 -24.50
CA THR A 115 -11.57 -15.80 -25.15
C THR A 115 -10.94 -14.84 -24.14
N ILE A 116 -9.62 -14.63 -24.20
CA ILE A 116 -8.91 -13.63 -23.40
C ILE A 116 -8.59 -12.43 -24.28
N THR A 117 -9.11 -11.26 -23.91
CA THR A 117 -8.68 -9.96 -24.45
C THR A 117 -7.77 -9.26 -23.45
N PHE A 118 -6.97 -8.30 -23.93
CA PHE A 118 -5.97 -7.62 -23.11
C PHE A 118 -6.24 -6.13 -23.10
N ASP A 119 -6.96 -5.68 -22.07
CA ASP A 119 -7.47 -4.32 -21.96
C ASP A 119 -6.50 -3.41 -21.20
N THR A 120 -6.39 -2.14 -21.59
CA THR A 120 -5.47 -1.22 -20.91
C THR A 120 -5.99 -0.88 -19.52
N ALA A 121 -5.13 -1.06 -18.52
CA ALA A 121 -5.49 -0.87 -17.13
C ALA A 121 -4.43 -0.10 -16.34
N SER A 122 -4.88 0.66 -15.34
CA SER A 122 -4.03 1.28 -14.33
C SER A 122 -4.40 0.74 -12.96
N SER A 123 -3.39 0.31 -12.20
CA SER A 123 -3.58 -0.25 -10.87
C SER A 123 -2.86 0.56 -9.82
N VAL A 124 -3.49 0.66 -8.65
CA VAL A 124 -2.90 1.19 -7.42
C VAL A 124 -3.03 0.12 -6.36
N THR A 125 -1.89 -0.28 -5.80
CA THR A 125 -1.81 -1.17 -4.66
C THR A 125 -1.49 -0.37 -3.42
N ASN A 126 -2.30 -0.50 -2.38
CA ASN A 126 -2.06 0.16 -1.09
C ASN A 126 -1.99 -0.88 0.01
N TYR A 127 -1.12 -0.67 1.00
CA TYR A 127 -1.05 -1.43 2.24
C TYR A 127 -0.91 -0.50 3.44
N THR A 128 -1.79 -0.67 4.42
CA THR A 128 -1.79 0.05 5.68
C THR A 128 -1.29 -0.86 6.79
N PRO A 129 -0.18 -0.51 7.47
CA PRO A 129 0.32 -1.26 8.63
C PRO A 129 -0.73 -1.40 9.73
N GLN A 130 -0.77 -2.55 10.39
CA GLN A 130 -1.62 -2.86 11.53
C GLN A 130 -0.77 -2.99 12.80
N ALA A 131 -1.40 -2.91 13.97
CA ALA A 131 -0.70 -2.99 15.26
C ALA A 131 -0.07 -4.35 15.55
N ASP A 132 -0.54 -5.42 14.89
CA ASP A 132 -0.03 -6.79 15.00
C ASP A 132 1.12 -7.09 14.03
N GLY A 133 1.60 -6.09 13.27
CA GLY A 133 2.65 -6.25 12.28
C GLY A 133 2.18 -6.76 10.91
N SER A 134 0.91 -7.12 10.78
CA SER A 134 0.29 -7.36 9.47
C SER A 134 0.05 -6.06 8.71
N LEU A 135 -0.26 -6.16 7.42
CA LEU A 135 -0.74 -5.05 6.63
C LEU A 135 -2.08 -5.44 5.97
N LYS A 136 -3.00 -4.48 5.92
CA LYS A 136 -4.25 -4.61 5.17
C LYS A 136 -4.18 -3.71 3.95
N GLY A 137 -4.62 -4.22 2.81
CA GLY A 137 -4.45 -3.51 1.56
C GLY A 137 -5.59 -3.69 0.58
N THR A 138 -5.42 -3.03 -0.56
CA THR A 138 -6.31 -3.14 -1.71
C THR A 138 -5.49 -3.07 -2.99
N PHE A 139 -5.76 -3.98 -3.92
CA PHE A 139 -5.36 -3.88 -5.32
C PHE A 139 -6.53 -3.31 -6.11
N GLY A 140 -6.50 -2.00 -6.34
CA GLY A 140 -7.52 -1.29 -7.11
C GLY A 140 -7.07 -1.14 -8.55
N THR A 141 -7.92 -1.51 -9.50
CA THR A 141 -7.63 -1.44 -10.93
C THR A 141 -8.75 -0.71 -11.67
N ASN A 142 -8.36 0.25 -12.50
CA ASN A 142 -9.22 0.91 -13.47
C ASN A 142 -8.89 0.36 -14.86
N ILE A 143 -9.87 -0.25 -15.51
CA ILE A 143 -9.80 -0.75 -16.87
C ILE A 143 -10.47 0.30 -17.76
N GLY A 144 -9.64 1.10 -18.46
CA GLY A 144 -10.09 2.35 -19.06
C GLY A 144 -10.96 2.17 -20.31
N SER A 145 -10.77 1.08 -21.03
CA SER A 145 -11.45 0.75 -22.28
C SER A 145 -11.46 -0.76 -22.52
N GLY A 146 -12.23 -1.20 -23.53
CA GLY A 146 -12.32 -2.60 -23.91
C GLY A 146 -13.51 -3.33 -23.29
N ASP A 147 -13.51 -4.65 -23.40
CA ASP A 147 -14.64 -5.49 -23.02
C ASP A 147 -14.81 -5.57 -21.50
N CYS A 148 -13.70 -5.45 -20.75
CA CYS A 148 -13.70 -5.41 -19.29
C CYS A 148 -13.71 -4.00 -18.72
N GLN A 149 -14.09 -2.97 -19.49
CA GLN A 149 -14.12 -1.59 -19.01
C GLN A 149 -14.84 -1.47 -17.65
N GLY A 150 -14.22 -0.75 -16.71
CA GLY A 150 -14.75 -0.55 -15.38
C GLY A 150 -13.68 -0.58 -14.30
N THR A 151 -14.09 -0.96 -13.10
CA THR A 151 -13.22 -1.04 -11.93
C THR A 151 -13.21 -2.44 -11.33
N VAL A 152 -12.08 -2.81 -10.73
CA VAL A 152 -11.91 -4.02 -9.92
C VAL A 152 -11.16 -3.63 -8.65
N TYR A 153 -11.64 -4.06 -7.49
CA TYR A 153 -10.99 -3.88 -6.19
C TYR A 153 -10.87 -5.23 -5.51
N ILE A 154 -9.64 -5.65 -5.25
CA ILE A 154 -9.33 -6.90 -4.56
C ILE A 154 -8.75 -6.55 -3.18
N PRO A 155 -9.36 -6.99 -2.07
CA PRO A 155 -8.78 -6.86 -0.75
C PRO A 155 -7.47 -7.66 -0.65
N LEU A 156 -6.49 -7.11 0.07
CA LEU A 156 -5.19 -7.75 0.30
C LEU A 156 -4.91 -7.86 1.79
N THR A 157 -4.19 -8.92 2.16
CA THR A 157 -3.55 -9.02 3.47
C THR A 157 -2.08 -9.41 3.31
N ALA A 158 -1.24 -8.88 4.17
CA ALA A 158 0.16 -9.26 4.28
C ALA A 158 0.47 -9.61 5.74
N SER A 159 0.87 -10.84 6.00
CA SER A 159 1.18 -11.30 7.35
C SER A 159 2.64 -11.74 7.42
N PRO A 160 3.40 -11.37 8.48
CA PRO A 160 4.76 -11.86 8.66
C PRO A 160 4.75 -13.40 8.69
N ALA A 161 5.53 -14.04 7.80
CA ALA A 161 5.60 -15.51 7.70
C ALA A 161 6.86 -15.90 6.92
N ASP A 162 7.64 -16.87 7.41
CA ASP A 162 8.81 -17.39 6.70
C ASP A 162 8.42 -18.61 5.83
N PRO A 163 8.73 -18.62 4.52
CA PRO A 163 8.45 -19.78 3.66
C PRO A 163 9.14 -21.08 4.10
N GLY A 164 10.18 -20.99 4.95
CA GLY A 164 10.91 -22.12 5.55
C GLY A 164 10.41 -22.56 6.94
N THR A 165 9.43 -21.88 7.54
CA THR A 165 8.76 -22.30 8.80
C THR A 165 7.35 -22.82 8.55
N SER A 166 7.10 -23.43 7.39
CA SER A 166 5.94 -24.31 7.24
C SER A 166 6.13 -25.47 8.22
N ASP A 167 5.54 -25.33 9.41
CA ASP A 167 5.55 -26.34 10.47
C ASP A 167 5.28 -27.71 9.85
N ALA A 168 6.24 -28.59 10.05
CA ALA A 168 6.08 -30.01 9.86
C ALA A 168 4.96 -30.50 10.78
N VAL A 169 3.72 -30.52 10.28
CA VAL A 169 2.67 -31.44 10.74
C VAL A 169 1.88 -31.90 9.52
N ILE A 170 2.41 -32.89 8.82
CA ILE A 170 1.56 -33.82 8.07
C ILE A 170 1.05 -34.80 9.12
N ALA A 171 -0.23 -34.70 9.47
CA ALA A 171 -0.99 -35.79 10.09
C ALA A 171 -1.62 -36.64 8.99
#